data_AF-A0A0H1USY7-F1
#
_entry.id   AF-A0A0H1USY7-F1
#
_cell.length_a   1.000
_cell.length_b   1.000
_cell.length_c   1.000
_cell.angle_alpha   90.00
_cell.angle_beta   90.00
_cell.angle_gamma   90.00
#
_symmetry.space_group_name_H-M   'P 1'
#
loop_
_entity.id
_entity.type
_entity.pdbx_description
1 polymer ?
#
loop_
_entity_poly.entity_id
_entity_poly.type
_entity_poly.pdbx_seq_one_letter_code
_entity_poly.pdbx_strand_id
1 'polypeptide(L)'
;MNRVKVDLQCPYCGFCKVVKTASYRKCIICQSCKQTVFLSWATDTEGKLDNCGCYFHAYEPFNIRKINLEFQDAFDDEQPTPFFTIRKGYKKNDKN
;
A
#
# COMPACT_ATOMS: atom_id res chain seq x y z
N MET A 1 -8.90 -10.53 28.48
CA MET A 1 -8.20 -9.90 27.34
C MET A 1 -9.09 -8.80 26.78
N ASN A 2 -8.61 -7.56 26.78
CA ASN A 2 -9.38 -6.42 26.25
C ASN A 2 -9.42 -6.51 24.72
N ARG A 3 -10.62 -6.70 24.17
CA ARG A 3 -10.85 -6.69 22.73
C ARG A 3 -11.16 -5.27 22.29
N VAL A 4 -10.51 -4.81 21.23
CA VAL A 4 -10.69 -3.48 20.64
C VAL A 4 -11.44 -3.56 19.32
N LYS A 5 -12.14 -2.48 18.96
CA LYS A 5 -12.84 -2.37 17.67
C LYS A 5 -11.86 -2.04 16.56
N VAL A 6 -12.07 -2.65 15.40
CA VAL A 6 -11.33 -2.42 14.16
C VAL A 6 -12.33 -2.09 13.08
N ASP A 7 -12.14 -0.99 12.38
CA ASP A 7 -12.81 -0.78 11.10
C ASP A 7 -12.03 -1.52 10.00
N LEU A 8 -12.54 -2.68 9.59
CA LEU A 8 -11.93 -3.50 8.54
C LEU A 8 -12.53 -3.14 7.20
N GLN A 9 -11.70 -2.68 6.27
CA GLN A 9 -12.02 -2.41 4.87
C GLN A 9 -11.04 -3.18 3.99
N CYS A 10 -11.39 -4.40 3.60
CA CYS A 10 -10.43 -5.29 2.95
C CYS A 10 -10.01 -4.78 1.55
N PRO A 11 -8.72 -4.48 1.30
CA PRO A 11 -8.26 -3.96 0.01
C PRO A 11 -8.31 -5.00 -1.13
N TYR A 12 -8.49 -6.28 -0.81
CA TYR A 12 -8.48 -7.37 -1.79
C TYR A 12 -9.87 -7.72 -2.32
N CYS A 13 -10.92 -7.59 -1.51
CA CYS A 13 -12.27 -8.06 -1.86
C CYS A 13 -13.40 -7.09 -1.52
N GLY A 14 -13.09 -5.92 -0.96
CA GLY A 14 -14.10 -4.91 -0.60
C GLY A 14 -14.98 -5.28 0.62
N PHE A 15 -14.66 -6.35 1.35
CA PHE A 15 -15.39 -6.69 2.58
C PHE A 15 -15.16 -5.63 3.65
N CYS A 16 -16.25 -4.97 4.08
CA CYS A 16 -16.21 -3.91 5.08
C CYS A 16 -17.05 -4.29 6.31
N LYS A 17 -16.45 -4.28 7.51
CA LYS A 17 -17.17 -4.54 8.77
C LYS A 17 -16.36 -4.09 9.98
N VAL A 18 -17.05 -3.55 11.00
CA VAL A 18 -16.43 -3.34 12.30
C VAL A 18 -16.30 -4.69 13.03
N VAL A 19 -15.06 -5.11 13.30
CA VAL A 19 -14.74 -6.37 13.97
C VAL A 19 -14.00 -6.12 15.28
N LYS A 20 -13.82 -7.16 16.10
CA LYS A 20 -13.11 -7.08 17.38
C LYS A 20 -11.84 -7.93 17.34
N THR A 21 -10.70 -7.36 17.73
CA THR A 21 -9.42 -8.07 17.84
C THR A 21 -8.71 -7.72 19.15
N ALA A 22 -7.59 -8.37 19.43
CA ALA A 22 -6.76 -8.00 20.58
C ALA A 22 -5.86 -6.81 20.26
N SER A 23 -5.66 -5.89 21.20
CA SER A 23 -4.92 -4.64 20.99
C SER A 23 -3.44 -4.80 20.61
N TYR A 24 -2.83 -5.95 20.88
CA TYR A 24 -1.42 -6.22 20.56
C TYR A 24 -1.21 -6.81 19.15
N ARG A 25 -2.28 -7.08 18.40
CA ARG A 25 -2.19 -7.66 17.06
C ARG A 25 -1.76 -6.58 16.06
N LYS A 26 -0.91 -6.96 15.10
CA LYS A 26 -0.44 -6.09 14.01
C LYS A 26 -1.21 -6.27 12.70
N CYS A 27 -1.98 -7.35 12.59
CA CYS A 27 -2.75 -7.67 11.41
C CYS A 27 -4.02 -8.45 11.77
N ILE A 28 -4.95 -8.49 10.82
CA ILE A 28 -6.19 -9.25 10.90
C ILE A 28 -6.43 -10.00 9.58
N ILE A 29 -7.11 -11.14 9.67
CA ILE A 29 -7.48 -11.94 8.50
C ILE A 29 -8.88 -11.53 8.05
N CYS A 30 -9.03 -11.21 6.76
CA CYS A 30 -10.34 -10.94 6.17
C CYS A 30 -11.23 -12.19 6.25
N GLN A 31 -12.47 -12.03 6.74
CA GLN A 31 -13.39 -13.16 6.88
C GLN A 31 -13.86 -13.70 5.53
N SER A 32 -13.90 -12.86 4.50
CA SER A 32 -14.33 -13.19 3.14
C SER A 32 -13.19 -13.85 2.34
N CYS A 33 -12.15 -13.10 1.98
CA CYS A 33 -11.08 -13.59 1.09
C CYS A 33 -9.89 -14.25 1.79
N LYS A 34 -9.89 -14.32 3.13
CA LYS A 34 -8.79 -14.88 3.95
C LYS A 34 -7.42 -14.21 3.80
N GLN A 35 -7.33 -13.09 3.08
CA GLN A 35 -6.11 -12.30 3.00
C GLN A 35 -5.83 -11.55 4.29
N THR A 36 -4.55 -11.28 4.56
CA THR A 36 -4.07 -10.56 5.73
C THR A 36 -4.06 -9.05 5.46
N VAL A 37 -4.64 -8.30 6.39
CA VAL A 37 -4.77 -6.84 6.32
C VAL A 37 -4.02 -6.25 7.52
N PHE A 38 -3.27 -5.18 7.28
CA PHE A 38 -2.51 -4.48 8.31
C PHE A 38 -3.46 -3.73 9.27
N LEU A 39 -3.12 -3.72 10.56
CA LEU A 39 -3.82 -2.93 11.57
C LEU A 39 -3.04 -1.63 11.80
N SER A 40 -3.48 -0.55 11.16
CA SER A 40 -2.99 0.80 11.46
C SER A 40 -3.79 1.38 12.62
N TRP A 41 -3.15 2.25 13.40
CA TRP A 41 -3.85 2.94 14.48
C TRP A 41 -4.93 3.84 13.88
N ALA A 42 -6.11 3.89 14.50
CA ALA A 42 -7.22 4.69 14.00
C ALA A 42 -6.93 6.21 14.08
N THR A 43 -5.99 6.59 14.96
CA THR A 43 -5.44 7.94 15.06
C THR A 43 -3.91 7.87 14.98
N ASP A 44 -3.23 9.02 14.85
CA ASP A 44 -1.77 9.10 14.85
C ASP A 44 -1.10 8.67 16.18
N THR A 45 -1.89 8.31 17.20
CA THR A 45 -1.44 8.01 18.56
C THR A 45 -1.95 6.66 19.07
N GLU A 46 -1.07 5.89 19.73
CA GLU A 46 -1.43 4.59 20.31
C GLU A 46 -2.46 4.79 21.41
N GLY A 47 -3.45 3.90 21.47
CA GLY A 47 -4.41 3.91 22.58
C GLY A 47 -5.59 4.86 22.41
N LYS A 48 -5.53 5.80 21.47
CA LYS A 48 -6.61 6.76 21.23
C LYS A 48 -7.63 6.21 20.24
N LEU A 49 -8.89 6.25 20.64
CA LEU A 49 -10.03 5.84 19.81
C LEU A 49 -10.43 6.99 18.88
N ASP A 50 -10.86 6.63 17.67
CA ASP A 50 -11.49 7.57 16.74
C ASP A 50 -12.94 7.90 17.15
N ASN A 51 -13.58 8.86 16.49
CA ASN A 51 -14.96 9.30 16.72
C ASN A 51 -15.98 8.14 16.67
N CYS A 52 -15.70 7.11 15.86
CA CYS A 52 -16.52 5.90 15.76
C CYS A 52 -16.22 4.85 16.86
N GLY A 53 -15.29 5.14 17.76
CA GLY A 53 -14.82 4.24 18.82
C GLY A 53 -13.92 3.11 18.31
N CYS A 54 -13.32 3.24 17.13
CA CYS A 54 -12.39 2.28 16.56
C CYS A 54 -10.97 2.55 17.09
N TYR A 55 -10.25 1.48 17.41
CA TYR A 55 -8.86 1.52 17.85
C TYR A 55 -7.90 1.35 16.67
N PHE A 56 -8.29 0.50 15.71
CA PHE A 56 -7.53 0.27 14.49
C PHE A 56 -8.39 0.55 13.25
N HIS A 57 -7.72 1.00 12.19
CA HIS A 57 -8.20 0.95 10.82
C HIS A 57 -7.42 -0.14 10.07
N ALA A 58 -8.10 -0.84 9.17
CA ALA A 58 -7.50 -1.91 8.39
C ALA A 58 -7.93 -1.78 6.93
N TYR A 59 -7.25 -0.89 6.21
CA TYR A 59 -7.43 -0.64 4.78
C TYR A 59 -6.21 -1.02 3.93
N GLU A 60 -5.07 -1.36 4.56
CA GLU A 60 -3.82 -1.64 3.84
C GLU A 60 -3.48 -3.14 3.78
N PRO A 61 -2.92 -3.61 2.65
CA PRO A 61 -2.30 -4.93 2.57
C PRO A 61 -1.28 -5.16 3.69
N PHE A 62 -1.30 -6.33 4.32
CA PHE A 62 -0.23 -6.66 5.23
C PHE A 62 1.08 -6.87 4.47
N ASN A 63 2.16 -6.26 4.94
CA ASN A 63 3.50 -6.38 4.36
C ASN A 63 3.60 -5.86 2.91
N ILE A 64 3.00 -4.70 2.63
CA ILE A 64 2.99 -4.04 1.32
C ILE A 64 4.38 -3.91 0.67
N ARG A 65 5.44 -3.76 1.47
CA ARG A 65 6.82 -3.71 0.96
C ARG A 65 7.22 -4.98 0.20
N LYS A 66 6.80 -6.15 0.69
CA LYS A 66 7.08 -7.44 0.04
C LYS A 66 6.30 -7.55 -1.28
N ILE A 67 5.04 -7.11 -1.27
CA ILE A 67 4.20 -7.07 -2.46
C ILE A 67 4.86 -6.18 -3.52
N ASN A 68 5.29 -4.97 -3.17
CA ASN A 68 5.92 -4.07 -4.12
C ASN A 68 7.20 -4.65 -4.74
N LEU A 69 7.99 -5.39 -3.96
CA LEU A 69 9.19 -6.08 -4.47
C LEU A 69 8.84 -7.21 -5.44
N GLU A 70 7.78 -7.97 -5.16
CA GLU A 70 7.32 -9.07 -6.03
C GLU A 70 6.81 -8.59 -7.39
N PHE A 71 6.33 -7.35 -7.47
CA PHE A 71 5.79 -6.75 -8.69
C PHE A 71 6.72 -5.72 -9.35
N GLN A 72 7.95 -5.58 -8.88
CA GLN A 72 8.89 -4.58 -9.40
C GLN A 72 9.10 -4.74 -10.92
N ASP A 73 9.30 -5.97 -11.37
CA ASP A 73 9.49 -6.32 -12.78
C ASP A 73 8.27 -6.01 -13.66
N ALA A 74 7.06 -5.91 -13.09
CA ALA A 74 5.86 -5.57 -13.85
C ALA A 74 5.78 -4.09 -14.23
N PHE A 75 6.60 -3.25 -13.60
CA PHE A 75 6.69 -1.81 -13.85
C PHE A 75 8.01 -1.40 -14.51
N ASP A 76 8.96 -2.32 -14.66
CA ASP A 76 10.17 -2.10 -15.43
C ASP A 76 9.81 -2.18 -16.92
N ASP A 77 9.47 -1.02 -17.50
CA ASP A 77 9.34 -0.89 -18.94
C ASP A 77 10.66 -1.32 -19.60
N GLU A 78 10.62 -2.28 -20.53
CA GLU A 78 11.72 -2.47 -21.48
C GLU A 78 12.01 -1.11 -22.10
N GLN A 79 13.17 -0.53 -21.79
CA GLN A 79 13.63 0.72 -22.41
C GLN A 79 13.44 0.54 -23.92
N PRO A 80 12.55 1.30 -24.59
CA PRO A 80 12.40 1.17 -26.02
C PRO A 80 13.75 1.53 -26.60
N THR A 81 14.46 0.53 -27.13
CA THR A 81 15.71 0.79 -27.84
C THR A 81 15.36 1.81 -28.93
N PRO A 82 15.90 3.03 -28.88
CA PRO A 82 15.53 4.03 -29.87
C PRO A 82 16.02 3.52 -31.22
N PHE A 83 15.08 3.11 -32.08
CA PHE A 83 15.34 2.63 -33.44
C PHE A 83 16.01 3.70 -34.32
N PHE A 84 15.99 4.96 -33.87
CA PHE A 84 16.56 6.10 -34.58
C PHE A 84 17.79 6.66 -33.85
N THR A 85 18.88 6.84 -34.59
CA THR A 85 20.04 7.60 -34.14
C THR A 85 19.77 9.09 -34.27
N ILE A 86 19.78 9.83 -33.16
CA ILE A 86 19.69 11.29 -33.18
C ILE A 86 20.98 11.82 -33.82
N ARG A 87 20.89 12.35 -35.05
CA ARG A 87 22.02 13.05 -35.69
C ARG A 87 22.32 14.31 -34.89
N LYS A 88 23.49 14.38 -34.25
CA LYS A 88 24.00 15.62 -33.64
C LYS A 88 24.19 16.66 -34.75
N GLY A 89 23.35 17.68 -34.78
CA GLY A 89 23.43 18.78 -35.73
C GLY A 89 24.78 19.50 -35.62
N TYR A 90 25.46 19.64 -36.76
CA TYR A 90 26.74 20.34 -36.90
C TYR A 90 26.54 21.83 -36.57
N LYS A 91 27.21 22.34 -35.52
CA LYS A 91 27.29 23.80 -35.31
C LYS A 91 28.24 24.38 -36.35
N LYS A 92 27.73 25.19 -37.27
CA LYS A 92 28.57 26.04 -38.13
C LYS A 92 29.35 26.99 -37.22
N ASN A 93 30.67 26.86 -37.23
CA ASN A 93 31.55 27.89 -36.72
C ASN A 93 31.70 28.92 -37.84
N ASP A 94 30.96 30.03 -37.74
CA ASP A 94 31.19 31.19 -38.59
C ASP A 94 32.53 31.81 -38.15
N LYS A 95 33.56 31.59 -38.99
CA LYS A 95 34.84 32.29 -38.86
C LYS A 95 34.69 33.65 -39.54
N ASN A 96 34.95 34.70 -38.76
CA ASN A 96 35.14 36.08 -39.20
C ASN A 96 36.48 36.21 -39.94
#